data_AF-A0A6N7B682-F1
#
_entry.id   AF-A0A6N7B682-F1
#
_cell.length_a   1.000
_cell.length_b   1.000
_cell.length_c   1.000
_cell.angle_alpha   90.00
_cell.angle_beta   90.00
_cell.angle_gamma   90.00
#
_symmetry.space_group_name_H-M   'P 1'
#
loop_
_entity.id
_entity.type
_entity.pdbx_description
1 polymer ?
#
loop_
_entity_poly.entity_id
_entity_poly.type
_entity_poly.pdbx_seq_one_letter_code
_entity_poly.pdbx_strand_id
1 'polypeptide(L)'
;MFNNALDHGLLKFDSSLKHHKDGMEKYIDERATRLAQAETGQIQLSLAKETDAGGGELLRIRVSDSGDGFDHHQVANKIAADTQLHGRGIALLYKVCSTVQFLGNGSELMVEFNLPLQ
;
A
#
# COMPACT_ATOMS: atom_id res chain seq x y z
N MET A 1 1.15 1.79 3.12
CA MET A 1 -0.11 1.07 2.88
C MET A 1 -1.26 2.05 2.71
N PHE A 2 -1.71 2.75 3.77
CA PHE A 2 -2.81 3.73 3.67
C PHE A 2 -2.62 4.80 2.59
N ASN A 3 -1.47 5.48 2.55
CA ASN A 3 -1.23 6.50 1.52
C ASN A 3 -1.28 5.92 0.10
N ASN A 4 -0.96 4.64 -0.10
CA ASN A 4 -1.08 4.05 -1.44
C ASN A 4 -2.55 3.84 -1.81
N ALA A 5 -3.36 3.34 -0.87
CA ALA A 5 -4.80 3.19 -1.04
C ALA A 5 -5.48 4.54 -1.31
N LEU A 6 -5.09 5.59 -0.58
CA LEU A 6 -5.63 6.93 -0.81
C LEU A 6 -5.12 7.55 -2.10
N ASP A 7 -3.81 7.67 -2.25
CA ASP A 7 -3.21 8.39 -3.38
C ASP A 7 -3.49 7.67 -4.70
N HIS A 8 -3.27 6.36 -4.78
CA HIS A 8 -3.41 5.60 -6.02
C HIS A 8 -4.79 4.98 -6.19
N GLY A 9 -5.36 4.42 -5.12
CA GLY A 9 -6.67 3.77 -5.18
C GLY A 9 -7.79 4.77 -5.43
N LEU A 10 -7.92 5.77 -4.56
CA LEU A 10 -9.02 6.75 -4.63
C LEU A 10 -8.68 8.00 -5.45
N LEU A 11 -7.51 8.60 -5.24
CA LEU A 11 -7.17 9.89 -5.86
C LEU A 11 -6.47 9.76 -7.22
N LYS A 12 -6.18 8.54 -7.68
CA LYS A 12 -5.56 8.24 -8.98
C LYS A 12 -4.28 9.05 -9.25
N PHE A 13 -3.46 9.25 -8.22
CA PHE A 13 -2.13 9.80 -8.40
C PHE A 13 -1.27 8.83 -9.17
N ASP A 14 -0.51 9.34 -10.13
CA ASP A 14 0.62 8.61 -10.68
C ASP A 14 1.84 8.84 -9.79
N SER A 15 2.60 7.77 -9.53
CA SER A 15 3.84 7.78 -8.74
C SER A 15 4.88 8.76 -9.29
N SER A 16 4.78 9.09 -10.58
CA SER A 16 5.67 9.98 -11.33
C SER A 16 5.58 11.47 -10.93
N LEU A 17 4.51 11.91 -10.25
CA LEU A 17 4.32 13.31 -9.84
C LEU A 17 5.29 13.79 -8.73
N LYS A 18 5.91 12.86 -7.98
CA LYS A 18 6.80 13.17 -6.85
C LYS A 18 8.25 13.48 -7.26
N HIS A 19 8.51 13.87 -8.52
CA HIS A 19 9.87 13.96 -9.10
C HIS A 19 10.34 15.35 -9.54
N HIS A 20 9.52 16.39 -9.41
CA HIS A 20 9.99 17.76 -9.67
C HIS A 20 10.60 18.42 -8.42
N LYS A 21 11.54 19.35 -8.62
CA LYS A 21 12.15 20.17 -7.55
C LYS A 21 11.10 20.93 -6.72
N ASP A 22 9.95 21.27 -7.32
CA ASP A 22 8.76 21.85 -6.66
C ASP A 22 7.60 20.85 -6.53
N GLY A 23 7.87 19.55 -6.71
CA GLY A 23 6.86 18.50 -6.86
C GLY A 23 6.12 18.17 -5.56
N MET A 24 6.68 18.51 -4.40
CA MET A 24 6.05 18.22 -3.11
C MET A 24 4.91 19.19 -2.79
N GLU A 25 5.10 20.50 -3.01
CA GLU A 25 4.03 21.49 -2.87
C GLU A 25 2.89 21.20 -3.84
N LYS A 26 3.21 21.00 -5.13
CA LYS A 26 2.22 20.62 -6.14
C LYS A 26 1.48 19.32 -5.80
N TYR A 27 2.19 18.32 -5.28
CA TYR A 27 1.57 17.07 -4.82
C TYR A 27 0.60 17.31 -3.66
N ILE A 28 0.97 18.14 -2.69
CA ILE A 28 0.10 18.46 -1.54
C ILE A 28 -1.16 19.19 -2.01
N ASP A 29 -1.00 20.20 -2.86
CA ASP A 29 -2.12 21.01 -3.38
C ASP A 29 -3.08 20.15 -4.23
N GLU A 30 -2.55 19.41 -5.20
CA GLU A 30 -3.34 18.51 -6.04
C GLU A 30 -4.06 17.45 -5.20
N ARG A 31 -3.41 16.94 -4.14
CA ARG A 31 -3.99 15.94 -3.26
C ARG A 31 -5.15 16.52 -2.46
N ALA A 32 -5.01 17.75 -1.97
CA ALA A 32 -6.09 18.46 -1.30
C ALA A 32 -7.26 18.72 -2.25
N THR A 33 -6.98 19.15 -3.49
CA THR A 33 -8.01 19.39 -4.51
C THR A 33 -8.79 18.12 -4.85
N ARG A 34 -8.11 17.01 -5.17
CA ARG A 34 -8.80 15.75 -5.49
C ARG A 34 -9.56 15.18 -4.31
N LEU A 35 -9.03 15.31 -3.10
CA LEU A 35 -9.73 14.88 -1.90
C LEU A 35 -11.01 15.69 -1.66
N ALA A 36 -10.98 17.00 -1.91
CA ALA A 36 -12.15 17.86 -1.79
C ALA A 36 -13.20 17.60 -2.90
N GLN A 37 -12.78 17.10 -4.05
CA GLN A 37 -13.65 16.74 -5.19
C GLN A 37 -14.13 15.29 -5.14
N ALA A 38 -13.59 14.45 -4.26
CA ALA A 38 -13.97 13.05 -4.15
C ALA A 38 -15.39 12.95 -3.54
N GLU A 39 -16.37 12.54 -4.36
CA GLU A 39 -17.76 12.38 -3.91
C GLU A 39 -17.97 11.10 -3.10
N THR A 40 -17.21 10.05 -3.45
CA THR A 40 -17.31 8.72 -2.84
C THR A 40 -15.93 8.08 -2.73
N GLY A 41 -15.77 7.17 -1.78
CA GLY A 41 -14.54 6.44 -1.59
C GLY A 41 -14.47 5.84 -0.20
N GLN A 42 -13.94 4.62 -0.10
CA GLN A 42 -13.74 3.95 1.17
C GLN A 42 -12.33 3.38 1.23
N ILE A 43 -11.71 3.50 2.40
CA ILE A 43 -10.52 2.75 2.78
C ILE A 43 -10.85 2.01 4.07
N GLN A 44 -10.69 0.69 4.05
CA GLN A 44 -10.82 -0.17 5.21
C GLN A 44 -9.44 -0.60 5.69
N LEU A 45 -9.16 -0.35 6.97
CA LEU A 45 -7.97 -0.84 7.67
C LEU A 45 -8.42 -1.87 8.70
N SER A 46 -7.84 -3.07 8.67
CA SER A 46 -8.14 -4.13 9.62
C SER A 46 -6.84 -4.68 10.20
N LEU A 47 -6.78 -4.81 11.52
CA LEU A 47 -5.64 -5.36 12.25
C LEU A 47 -6.14 -6.55 13.06
N ALA A 48 -5.47 -7.69 12.92
CA ALA A 48 -5.76 -8.89 13.67
C ALA A 48 -4.46 -9.46 14.23
N LYS A 49 -4.46 -9.75 15.53
CA LYS A 49 -3.42 -10.56 16.14
C LYS A 49 -3.84 -12.03 16.03
N GLU A 50 -2.98 -12.86 15.48
CA GLU A 50 -3.24 -14.28 15.26
C GLU A 50 -2.08 -15.12 15.79
N THR A 51 -2.36 -16.38 16.08
CA THR A 51 -1.34 -17.38 16.43
C THR A 51 -1.25 -18.35 15.25
N ASP A 52 -0.05 -18.54 14.71
CA ASP A 52 0.19 -19.50 13.64
C ASP A 52 0.15 -20.96 14.16
N ALA A 53 0.19 -21.92 13.24
CA ALA A 53 0.13 -23.34 13.59
C ALA A 53 1.33 -23.82 14.45
N GLY A 54 2.44 -23.08 14.45
CA GLY A 54 3.63 -23.34 15.25
C GLY A 54 3.62 -22.64 16.62
N GLY A 55 2.54 -21.91 16.96
CA GLY A 55 2.46 -21.13 18.20
C GLY A 55 3.17 -19.78 18.12
N GLY A 56 3.61 -19.35 16.93
CA GLY A 56 4.15 -18.02 16.68
C GLY A 56 3.04 -16.97 16.66
N GLU A 57 3.27 -15.83 17.29
CA GLU A 57 2.32 -14.73 17.29
C GLU A 57 2.58 -13.83 16.06
N LEU A 58 1.53 -13.47 15.34
CA LEU A 58 1.62 -12.58 14.18
C LEU A 58 0.59 -11.44 14.25
N LEU A 59 0.94 -10.32 13.63
CA LEU A 59 0.03 -9.22 13.36
C LEU A 59 -0.29 -9.21 11.87
N ARG A 60 -1.53 -9.54 11.52
CA ARG A 60 -2.07 -9.37 10.17
C ARG A 60 -2.65 -7.97 10.02
N ILE A 61 -2.20 -7.25 9.01
CA ILE A 61 -2.75 -5.94 8.63
C ILE A 61 -3.32 -6.06 7.22
N ARG A 62 -4.59 -5.68 7.05
CA ARG A 62 -5.24 -5.54 5.75
C ARG A 62 -5.61 -4.09 5.50
N VAL A 63 -5.29 -3.60 4.30
CA VAL A 63 -5.75 -2.32 3.78
C VAL A 63 -6.45 -2.58 2.47
N SER A 64 -7.72 -2.21 2.37
CA SER A 64 -8.52 -2.29 1.16
C SER A 64 -9.07 -0.91 0.80
N ASP A 65 -9.16 -0.60 -0.48
CA ASP A 65 -9.86 0.58 -0.99
C ASP A 65 -10.91 0.24 -2.05
N SER A 66 -11.85 1.16 -2.23
CA SER A 66 -12.93 1.06 -3.21
C SER A 66 -12.53 1.53 -4.62
N GLY A 67 -11.23 1.71 -4.89
CA GLY A 67 -10.73 2.10 -6.20
C GLY A 67 -10.67 0.93 -7.19
N ASP A 68 -10.33 1.26 -8.44
CA ASP A 68 -10.27 0.29 -9.56
C ASP A 68 -9.19 -0.80 -9.43
N GLY A 69 -8.30 -0.70 -8.44
CA GLY A 69 -7.18 -1.61 -8.28
C GLY A 69 -6.13 -1.49 -9.40
N PHE A 70 -5.30 -2.52 -9.54
CA PHE A 70 -4.25 -2.63 -10.56
C PHE A 70 -3.83 -4.09 -10.77
N ASP A 71 -3.28 -4.40 -11.95
CA ASP A 71 -2.70 -5.73 -12.22
C ASP A 71 -1.46 -5.95 -11.37
N HIS A 72 -1.62 -6.76 -10.32
CA HIS A 72 -0.60 -7.00 -9.32
C HIS A 72 0.20 -8.29 -9.55
N HIS A 73 -0.11 -9.08 -10.57
CA HIS A 73 0.54 -10.37 -10.82
C HIS A 73 2.06 -10.25 -11.09
N GLN A 74 2.50 -9.10 -11.61
CA GLN A 74 3.90 -8.86 -11.96
C GLN A 74 4.63 -7.92 -11.00
N VAL A 75 3.98 -7.52 -9.89
CA VAL A 75 4.51 -6.49 -8.99
C VAL A 75 5.75 -6.95 -8.25
N ALA A 76 5.75 -8.19 -7.74
CA ALA A 76 6.92 -8.76 -7.06
C ALA A 76 8.15 -8.77 -7.98
N ASN A 77 7.96 -9.14 -9.25
CA ASN A 77 9.02 -9.19 -10.25
C ASN A 77 9.53 -7.78 -10.62
N LYS A 78 8.62 -6.80 -10.75
CA LYS A 78 8.99 -5.39 -11.01
C LYS A 78 9.76 -4.77 -9.85
N ILE A 79 9.36 -5.04 -8.60
CA ILE A 79 10.04 -4.47 -7.41
C ILE A 79 11.46 -5.02 -7.24
N ALA A 80 11.71 -6.28 -7.63
CA ALA A 80 13.05 -6.85 -7.62
C ALA A 80 13.96 -6.23 -8.70
N ALA A 81 13.38 -5.78 -9.82
CA ALA A 81 14.10 -5.18 -10.95
C ALA A 81 14.26 -3.66 -10.85
N ASP A 82 13.36 -2.98 -10.14
CA ASP A 82 13.28 -1.52 -10.10
C ASP A 82 13.96 -0.94 -8.85
N THR A 83 15.16 -0.39 -9.05
CA THR A 83 15.91 0.35 -8.03
C THR A 83 15.47 1.82 -7.88
N GLN A 84 14.44 2.27 -8.61
CA GLN A 84 13.99 3.66 -8.52
C GLN A 84 13.36 4.00 -7.17
N LEU A 85 13.28 5.29 -6.86
CA LEU A 85 12.75 5.81 -5.58
C LEU A 85 11.28 5.44 -5.31
N HIS A 86 10.56 4.92 -6.30
CA HIS A 86 9.19 4.47 -6.21
C HIS A 86 9.12 3.05 -5.63
N GLY A 87 8.08 2.74 -4.87
CA GLY A 87 7.93 1.39 -4.32
C GLY A 87 8.84 1.05 -3.13
N ARG A 88 9.67 1.97 -2.63
CA ARG A 88 10.45 1.77 -1.38
C ARG A 88 9.60 1.27 -0.21
N GLY A 89 8.37 1.78 -0.10
CA GLY A 89 7.43 1.31 0.92
C GLY A 89 7.05 -0.16 0.74
N ILE A 90 6.78 -0.60 -0.49
CA ILE A 90 6.45 -2.00 -0.77
C ILE A 90 7.69 -2.88 -0.66
N ALA A 91 8.84 -2.42 -1.16
CA ALA A 91 10.13 -3.10 -0.99
C ALA A 91 10.50 -3.27 0.49
N LEU A 92 10.18 -2.28 1.34
CA LEU A 92 10.33 -2.42 2.78
C LEU A 92 9.40 -3.50 3.34
N LEU A 93 8.12 -3.52 2.93
CA LEU A 93 7.18 -4.58 3.36
C LEU A 93 7.74 -5.97 3.04
N TYR A 94 8.27 -6.20 1.84
CA TYR A 94 8.91 -7.48 1.48
C TYR A 94 10.16 -7.82 2.31
N LYS A 95 10.79 -6.85 2.98
CA LYS A 95 11.95 -7.09 3.86
C LYS A 95 11.56 -7.38 5.32
N VAL A 96 10.44 -6.83 5.79
CA VAL A 96 10.09 -6.85 7.22
C VAL A 96 8.86 -7.71 7.54
N CYS A 97 8.03 -8.01 6.54
CA CYS A 97 6.85 -8.84 6.70
C CYS A 97 7.19 -10.29 6.32
N SER A 98 6.61 -11.25 7.03
CA SER A 98 6.67 -12.66 6.63
C SER A 98 5.82 -12.94 5.40
N THR A 99 4.69 -12.23 5.28
CA THR A 99 3.78 -12.31 4.13
C THR A 99 3.48 -10.91 3.58
N VAL A 100 3.47 -10.76 2.26
CA VAL A 100 2.97 -9.58 1.54
C VAL A 100 2.17 -10.05 0.34
N GLN A 101 0.88 -9.75 0.32
CA GLN A 101 -0.03 -10.21 -0.70
C GLN A 101 -0.99 -9.10 -1.14
N PHE A 102 -1.02 -8.84 -2.44
CA PHE A 102 -2.11 -8.10 -3.06
C PHE A 102 -3.26 -9.06 -3.38
N LEU A 103 -4.50 -8.62 -3.18
CA LEU A 103 -5.72 -9.42 -3.29
C LEU A 103 -6.74 -8.73 -4.20
N GLY A 104 -7.77 -9.48 -4.62
CA GLY A 104 -8.85 -8.97 -5.46
C GLY A 104 -8.34 -8.49 -6.82
N ASN A 105 -8.75 -7.29 -7.23
CA ASN A 105 -8.25 -6.59 -8.43
C ASN A 105 -6.98 -5.76 -8.14
N GLY A 106 -6.31 -5.98 -7.00
CA GLY A 106 -5.16 -5.17 -6.55
C GLY A 106 -5.52 -4.00 -5.63
N SER A 107 -6.80 -3.78 -5.30
CA SER A 107 -7.23 -2.76 -4.33
C SER A 107 -7.12 -3.19 -2.87
N GLU A 108 -6.66 -4.42 -2.59
CA GLU A 108 -6.41 -4.91 -1.22
C GLU A 108 -4.96 -5.37 -1.07
N LEU A 109 -4.34 -4.96 0.03
CA LEU A 109 -3.02 -5.39 0.47
C LEU A 109 -3.13 -6.00 1.86
N MET A 110 -2.70 -7.25 1.98
CA MET A 110 -2.55 -7.99 3.23
C MET A 110 -1.06 -8.19 3.52
N VAL A 111 -0.65 -7.91 4.76
CA VAL A 111 0.70 -8.19 5.25
C VAL A 111 0.65 -8.86 6.61
N GLU A 112 1.66 -9.66 6.90
CA GLU A 112 1.83 -10.32 8.20
C GLU A 112 3.20 -9.98 8.78
N PHE A 113 3.21 -9.54 10.03
CA PHE A 113 4.41 -9.29 10.81
C PHE A 113 4.53 -10.36 11.90
N ASN A 114 5.69 -10.99 11.99
CA ASN A 114 5.98 -11.85 13.13
C ASN A 114 6.20 -10.95 14.35
N LEU A 115 5.47 -11.22 15.43
CA LEU A 115 5.66 -10.55 16.70
C LEU A 115 6.74 -11.32 17.49
N PRO A 116 7.63 -10.61 18.21
CA PRO A 116 8.58 -11.27 19.09
C PRO A 116 7.83 -12.06 20.17
N LEU A 117 8.29 -13.27 20.45
CA LEU A 117 7.83 -14.07 21.58
C LEU A 117 8.17 -13.30 22.88
N GLN A 118 7.19 -13.16 23.78
CA GLN A 118 7.36 -12.54 25.09
C GLN A 118 8.02 -13.50 26.08
#